data_AF-A0A946Z1R7-F1
#
_entry.id   AF-A0A946Z1R7-F1
#
_cell.length_a   1.000
_cell.length_b   1.000
_cell.length_c   1.000
_cell.angle_alpha   90.00
_cell.angle_beta   90.00
_cell.angle_gamma   90.00
#
_symmetry.space_group_name_H-M   'P 1'
#
loop_
_entity.id
_entity.type
_entity.pdbx_description
1 polymer ?
#
loop_
_entity_poly.entity_id
_entity_poly.type
_entity_poly.pdbx_seq_one_letter_code
_entity_poly.pdbx_strand_id
1 'polypeptide(L)'
;MTAPESDAHQSAINELQATIAELESQRDSARASVDSKSEFIAHISHELRTPMNGIIGMTQLALDANPSPEQQEYLGVVLSSADSLLTLLNDLLDHAKIESG
;
A
#
# COMPACT_ATOMS: atom_id res chain seq x y z
N MET A 1 27.90 14.00 51.82
CA MET A 1 26.68 13.18 51.99
C MET A 1 25.86 13.19 50.70
N THR A 2 26.50 13.04 49.54
CA THR A 2 25.93 13.32 48.20
C THR A 2 26.13 12.18 47.19
N ALA A 3 26.81 11.09 47.56
CA ALA A 3 27.12 9.98 46.66
C ALA A 3 25.90 9.09 46.27
N PRO A 4 25.00 8.68 47.20
CA PRO A 4 23.96 7.70 46.85
C PRO A 4 22.84 8.28 45.96
N GLU A 5 22.57 9.58 46.02
CA GLU A 5 21.58 10.25 45.15
C GLU A 5 22.11 10.46 43.72
N SER A 6 23.43 10.63 43.55
CA SER A 6 24.09 10.78 42.25
C SER A 6 24.09 9.47 41.47
N ASP A 7 24.34 8.35 42.15
CA ASP A 7 24.35 7.02 41.53
C ASP A 7 22.93 6.59 41.11
N ALA A 8 21.92 6.91 41.92
CA ALA A 8 20.51 6.66 41.60
C ALA A 8 20.06 7.47 40.37
N HIS A 9 20.43 8.75 40.27
CA HIS A 9 20.15 9.57 39.09
C HIS A 9 20.83 9.03 37.84
N GLN A 10 22.09 8.62 37.94
CA GLN A 10 22.82 8.09 36.79
C GLN A 10 22.22 6.76 36.31
N SER A 11 21.81 5.89 37.23
CA SER A 11 21.10 4.65 36.89
C SER A 11 19.78 4.94 36.18
N ALA A 12 18.99 5.89 36.67
CA ALA A 12 17.72 6.28 36.04
C ALA A 12 17.93 6.87 34.63
N ILE A 13 18.99 7.67 34.44
CA ILE A 13 19.36 8.20 33.12
C ILE A 13 19.73 7.08 32.15
N ASN A 14 20.52 6.10 32.60
CA ASN A 14 20.92 4.97 31.76
C ASN A 14 19.71 4.08 31.38
N GLU A 15 18.79 3.86 32.32
CA GLU A 15 17.58 3.06 32.09
C GLU A 15 16.60 3.79 31.14
N LEU A 16 16.48 5.11 31.26
CA LEU A 16 15.75 5.94 30.31
C LEU A 16 16.39 5.90 28.91
N GLN A 17 17.71 6.01 28.81
CA GLN A 17 18.41 5.91 27.52
C GLN A 17 18.21 4.53 26.87
N ALA A 18 18.27 3.45 27.64
CA ALA A 18 17.99 2.11 27.14
C ALA A 18 16.54 1.98 26.65
N THR A 19 15.59 2.56 27.37
CA THR A 19 14.17 2.57 26.98
C THR A 19 13.95 3.37 25.69
N ILE A 20 14.61 4.53 25.55
CA ILE A 20 14.54 5.35 24.32
C ILE A 20 15.09 4.56 23.13
N ALA A 21 16.26 3.93 23.28
CA ALA A 21 16.88 3.15 22.21
C ALA A 21 16.01 1.96 21.77
N GLU A 22 15.36 1.28 22.72
CA GLU A 22 14.41 0.20 22.42
C GLU A 22 13.19 0.72 21.67
N LEU A 23 12.60 1.83 22.11
CA LEU A 23 11.45 2.45 21.43
C LEU A 23 11.80 2.94 20.02
N GLU A 24 13.00 3.48 19.84
CA GLU A 24 13.51 3.87 18.51
C GLU A 24 13.68 2.66 17.59
N SER A 25 14.26 1.56 18.11
CA SER A 25 14.41 0.33 17.35
C SER A 25 13.06 -0.27 16.93
N GLN A 26 12.09 -0.30 17.86
CA GLN A 26 10.74 -0.78 17.57
C GLN A 26 10.01 0.11 16.55
N ARG A 27 10.14 1.43 16.69
CA ARG A 27 9.61 2.41 15.72
C ARG A 27 10.20 2.18 14.33
N ASP A 28 11.51 2.03 14.23
CA ASP A 28 12.20 1.88 12.95
C ASP A 28 11.85 0.55 12.28
N SER A 29 11.72 -0.53 13.05
CA SER A 29 11.23 -1.82 12.58
C SER A 29 9.79 -1.74 12.05
N ALA A 30 8.89 -1.07 12.80
CA ALA A 30 7.51 -0.86 12.37
C ALA A 30 7.45 -0.05 11.07
N ARG A 31 8.25 1.03 10.97
CA ARG A 31 8.33 1.86 9.77
C ARG A 31 8.85 1.09 8.56
N ALA A 32 9.90 0.30 8.71
CA ALA A 32 10.43 -0.53 7.63
C ALA A 32 9.40 -1.54 7.11
N SER A 33 8.58 -2.11 8.00
CA SER A 33 7.49 -3.01 7.63
C SER A 33 6.39 -2.30 6.84
N VAL A 34 6.01 -1.09 7.26
CA VAL A 34 5.03 -0.25 6.55
C VAL A 34 5.54 0.13 5.16
N ASP A 35 6.78 0.61 5.07
CA ASP A 35 7.37 1.01 3.79
C ASP A 35 7.47 -0.16 2.81
N SER A 36 7.87 -1.35 3.30
CA SER A 36 7.92 -2.56 2.47
C SER A 36 6.55 -2.98 1.94
N LYS A 37 5.50 -2.84 2.76
CA LYS A 37 4.11 -3.14 2.36
C LYS A 37 3.64 -2.17 1.28
N SER A 38 3.95 -0.89 1.42
CA SER A 38 3.58 0.15 0.46
C SER A 38 4.29 -0.01 -0.88
N GLU A 39 5.58 -0.35 -0.86
CA GLU A 39 6.34 -0.65 -2.08
C GLU A 39 5.77 -1.88 -2.80
N PHE A 40 5.44 -2.93 -2.05
CA PHE A 40 4.80 -4.12 -2.62
C PHE A 40 3.46 -3.80 -3.29
N ILE A 41 2.59 -3.04 -2.63
CA ILE A 41 1.29 -2.63 -3.19
C ILE A 41 1.47 -1.77 -4.44
N ALA A 42 2.43 -0.82 -4.41
CA ALA A 42 2.73 0.02 -5.57
C ALA A 42 3.17 -0.81 -6.77
N HIS A 43 4.09 -1.74 -6.57
CA HIS A 43 4.58 -2.64 -7.62
C HIS A 43 3.44 -3.47 -8.22
N ILE A 44 2.64 -4.15 -7.40
CA ILE A 44 1.51 -4.96 -7.88
C ILE A 44 0.48 -4.10 -8.61
N SER A 45 0.22 -2.89 -8.13
CA SER A 45 -0.71 -1.96 -8.79
C SER A 45 -0.22 -1.58 -10.20
N HIS A 46 1.09 -1.39 -10.39
CA HIS A 46 1.65 -1.13 -11.72
C HIS A 46 1.52 -2.33 -12.65
N GLU A 47 1.86 -3.52 -12.16
CA GLU A 47 1.80 -4.76 -12.96
C GLU A 47 0.38 -5.15 -13.34
N LEU A 48 -0.62 -4.83 -12.51
CA LEU A 48 -2.03 -5.11 -12.81
C LEU A 48 -2.66 -4.07 -13.75
N ARG A 49 -2.21 -2.81 -13.75
CA ARG A 49 -2.73 -1.79 -14.68
C ARG A 49 -2.53 -2.17 -16.14
N THR A 50 -1.38 -2.75 -16.49
CA THR A 50 -1.05 -3.15 -17.87
C THR A 50 -2.04 -4.17 -18.46
N PRO A 51 -2.26 -5.35 -17.85
CA PRO A 51 -3.24 -6.32 -18.35
C PRO A 51 -4.67 -5.76 -18.29
N MET A 52 -5.02 -4.94 -17.30
CA MET A 52 -6.35 -4.32 -17.23
C MET A 52 -6.61 -3.35 -18.38
N ASN A 53 -5.65 -2.48 -18.71
CA ASN A 53 -5.74 -1.61 -19.87
C ASN A 53 -5.80 -2.41 -21.18
N GLY A 54 -5.11 -3.56 -21.24
CA GLY A 54 -5.23 -4.51 -22.35
C GLY A 54 -6.65 -5.08 -22.49
N ILE A 55 -7.27 -5.52 -21.38
CA ILE A 55 -8.66 -6.02 -21.36
C ILE A 55 -9.62 -4.92 -21.82
N ILE A 56 -9.48 -3.71 -21.31
CA ILE A 56 -10.31 -2.55 -21.70
C ILE A 56 -10.18 -2.29 -23.20
N GLY A 57 -8.95 -2.16 -23.70
CA GLY A 57 -8.70 -1.87 -25.11
C GLY A 57 -9.22 -2.97 -26.03
N MET A 58 -9.01 -4.25 -25.70
CA MET A 58 -9.53 -5.35 -26.50
C MET A 58 -11.06 -5.44 -26.46
N THR A 59 -11.67 -5.13 -25.31
CA THR A 59 -13.14 -5.10 -25.15
C THR A 59 -13.74 -3.97 -25.97
N GLN A 60 -13.11 -2.79 -25.98
CA GLN A 60 -13.52 -1.66 -26.82
C GLN A 60 -13.43 -1.99 -28.32
N LEU A 61 -12.32 -2.58 -28.77
CA LEU A 61 -12.19 -3.03 -30.17
C LEU A 61 -13.25 -4.07 -30.55
N ALA A 62 -13.61 -4.98 -29.63
CA ALA A 62 -14.66 -5.96 -29.86
C ALA A 62 -16.06 -5.32 -29.92
N LEU A 63 -16.31 -4.28 -29.12
CA LEU A 63 -17.55 -3.50 -29.18
C LEU A 63 -17.68 -2.73 -30.50
N ASP A 64 -16.56 -2.21 -31.02
CA ASP A 64 -16.52 -1.49 -32.30
C ASP A 64 -16.70 -2.42 -33.53
N ALA A 65 -16.53 -3.73 -33.35
CA ALA A 65 -16.63 -4.74 -34.42
C ALA A 65 -18.07 -5.18 -34.75
N ASN A 66 -19.09 -4.38 -34.37
CA ASN A 66 -20.52 -4.68 -34.53
C ASN A 66 -20.93 -6.07 -33.98
N PRO A 67 -20.76 -6.30 -32.66
CA PRO A 67 -21.19 -7.54 -32.02
C PRO A 67 -22.71 -7.73 -32.08
N SER A 68 -23.18 -8.96 -31.85
CA SER A 68 -24.61 -9.19 -31.63
C SER A 68 -25.09 -8.46 -30.37
N PRO A 69 -26.41 -8.19 -30.22
CA PRO A 69 -26.93 -7.53 -29.01
C PRO A 69 -26.54 -8.24 -27.70
N GLU A 70 -26.51 -9.57 -27.70
CA GLU A 70 -26.10 -10.37 -26.54
C GLU A 70 -24.60 -10.22 -26.24
N GLN A 71 -23.76 -10.24 -27.28
CA GLN A 71 -22.32 -10.00 -27.13
C GLN A 71 -22.03 -8.58 -26.63
N GLN A 72 -22.80 -7.58 -27.08
CA GLN A 72 -22.68 -6.21 -26.62
C GLN A 72 -22.96 -6.09 -25.11
N GLU A 73 -23.97 -6.80 -24.61
CA GLU A 73 -24.26 -6.85 -23.16
C GLU A 73 -23.10 -7.48 -22.38
N TYR A 74 -22.59 -8.63 -22.83
CA TYR A 74 -21.44 -9.29 -22.19
C TYR A 74 -20.18 -8.44 -22.18
N LEU A 75 -19.84 -7.83 -23.33
CA LEU A 75 -18.68 -6.94 -23.45
C LEU A 75 -18.85 -5.68 -22.59
N GLY A 76 -20.08 -5.16 -22.47
CA GLY A 76 -20.40 -4.06 -21.56
C GLY A 76 -20.13 -4.41 -20.09
N VAL A 77 -20.50 -5.62 -19.66
CA VAL A 77 -20.19 -6.12 -18.31
C VAL A 77 -18.69 -6.25 -18.11
N VAL A 78 -17.96 -6.80 -19.08
CA VAL A 78 -16.49 -6.92 -19.00
C VAL A 78 -15.83 -5.55 -18.86
N LEU A 79 -16.24 -4.57 -19.68
CA LEU A 79 -15.70 -3.21 -19.66
C LEU A 79 -15.94 -2.53 -18.30
N SER A 80 -17.19 -2.55 -17.82
CA SER A 80 -17.54 -1.94 -16.54
C SER A 80 -16.84 -2.60 -15.34
N SER A 81 -16.63 -3.92 -15.41
CA SER A 81 -15.88 -4.66 -14.39
C SER A 81 -14.40 -4.28 -14.40
N ALA A 82 -13.83 -4.08 -15.59
CA ALA A 82 -12.44 -3.69 -15.74
C ALA A 82 -12.18 -2.27 -15.19
N ASP A 83 -13.06 -1.33 -15.49
CA ASP A 83 -13.01 0.03 -14.94
C ASP A 83 -13.19 0.05 -13.41
N SER A 84 -14.11 -0.78 -12.90
CA SER A 84 -14.30 -0.93 -11.45
C SER A 84 -13.05 -1.48 -10.76
N LEU A 85 -12.38 -2.46 -11.37
CA LEU A 85 -11.15 -3.01 -10.81
C LEU A 85 -10.00 -2.01 -10.83
N LEU A 86 -9.86 -1.18 -11.88
CA LEU A 86 -8.87 -0.10 -11.90
C LEU A 86 -9.13 0.94 -10.80
N THR A 87 -10.40 1.25 -10.53
CA THR A 87 -10.78 2.16 -9.43
C THR A 87 -10.35 1.58 -8.09
N LEU A 88 -10.69 0.32 -7.81
CA LEU A 88 -10.27 -0.37 -6.58
C LEU A 88 -8.73 -0.44 -6.44
N LEU A 89 -8.02 -0.62 -7.54
CA LEU A 89 -6.57 -0.64 -7.56
C LEU A 89 -5.97 0.71 -7.16
N ASN A 90 -6.56 1.81 -7.65
CA ASN A 90 -6.14 3.16 -7.29
C ASN A 90 -6.42 3.46 -5.81
N ASP A 91 -7.61 3.08 -5.32
CA ASP A 91 -7.97 3.26 -3.91
C ASP A 91 -7.00 2.49 -2.98
N LEU A 92 -6.63 1.26 -3.35
CA LEU A 92 -5.65 0.46 -2.61
C LEU A 92 -4.28 1.13 -2.56
N LEU A 93 -3.83 1.68 -3.69
CA LEU A 93 -2.54 2.38 -3.79
C LEU A 93 -2.53 3.66 -2.93
N ASP A 94 -3.63 4.41 -2.94
CA ASP A 94 -3.74 5.65 -2.17
C ASP A 94 -3.77 5.35 -0.66
N HIS A 95 -4.46 4.28 -0.25
CA HIS A 95 -4.40 3.79 1.14
C HIS A 95 -2.97 3.42 1.57
N ALA A 96 -2.21 2.72 0.73
CA ALA A 96 -0.84 2.35 1.03
C ALA A 96 0.07 3.57 1.22
N LYS A 97 -0.09 4.62 0.38
CA LYS A 97 0.68 5.86 0.52
C LYS A 97 0.36 6.62 1.80
N ILE A 98 -0.89 6.62 2.25
CA ILE A 98 -1.30 7.26 3.51
C ILE A 98 -0.68 6.55 4.70
N GLU A 99 -0.59 5.21 4.67
CA GLU A 99 0.03 4.45 5.78
C GLU A 99 1.55 4.69 5.89
N SER A 100 2.23 4.98 4.77
CA SER A 100 3.68 5.28 4.73
C SER A 100 4.07 6.74 5.06
N GLY A 101 3.12 7.66 5.09
CA GLY A 101 3.35 9.10 5.33
C GLY A 101 3.14 9.49 6.79
#